data_AF-A0A3B9RA31-F1
#
_entry.id   AF-A0A3B9RA31-F1
#
_cell.length_a   1.000
_cell.length_b   1.000
_cell.length_c   1.000
_cell.angle_alpha   90.00
_cell.angle_beta   90.00
_cell.angle_gamma   90.00
#
_symmetry.space_group_name_H-M   'P 1'
#
loop_
_entity.id
_entity.type
_entity.pdbx_description
1 polymer ?
#
loop_
_entity_poly.entity_id
_entity_poly.type
_entity_poly.pdbx_seq_one_letter_code
_entity_poly.pdbx_strand_id
1 'polypeptide(L)'
;KVLESLPDKTQPIIVYCSIGVRSEDIGEKLKELGYTKILNLYGGIFDWKNKGGQVFNSKEIPTDSVHAFSRHWGKLLQEGIKVY
;
A
#
# COMPACT_ATOMS: atom_id res chain seq x y z
N LYS A 1 4.80 -16.94 8.44
CA LYS A 1 3.37 -16.65 8.13
C LYS A 1 3.12 -16.02 6.74
N VAL A 2 3.54 -14.79 6.40
CA VAL A 2 3.26 -14.23 5.03
C VAL A 2 4.23 -14.77 3.96
N LEU A 3 5.50 -14.95 4.30
CA LEU A 3 6.48 -15.48 3.35
C LEU A 3 6.22 -16.95 2.97
N GLU A 4 5.63 -17.73 3.89
CA GLU A 4 5.21 -19.12 3.64
C GLU A 4 4.12 -19.23 2.57
N SER A 5 3.24 -18.22 2.47
CA SER A 5 2.22 -18.16 1.41
C SER A 5 2.77 -17.60 0.08
N LEU A 6 4.03 -17.21 0.03
CA LEU A 6 4.69 -16.65 -1.16
C LEU A 6 5.93 -17.48 -1.55
N PRO A 7 5.79 -18.79 -1.84
CA PRO A 7 6.95 -19.65 -2.10
C PRO A 7 7.64 -19.33 -3.44
N ASP A 8 6.89 -18.88 -4.44
CA ASP A 8 7.43 -18.46 -5.73
C ASP A 8 8.10 -17.07 -5.63
N LYS A 9 9.41 -17.03 -5.84
CA LYS A 9 10.22 -15.80 -5.81
C LYS A 9 10.10 -14.95 -7.09
N THR A 10 9.46 -15.48 -8.12
CA THR A 10 9.29 -14.82 -9.42
C THR A 10 7.87 -14.28 -9.62
N GLN A 11 6.96 -14.54 -8.68
CA GLN A 11 5.61 -13.97 -8.71
C GLN A 11 5.68 -12.45 -8.56
N PRO A 12 4.90 -11.68 -9.33
CA PRO A 12 4.80 -10.23 -9.14
C PRO A 12 4.24 -9.87 -7.77
N ILE A 13 4.91 -8.96 -7.05
CA ILE A 13 4.48 -8.48 -5.72
C ILE A 13 4.26 -6.97 -5.72
N ILE A 14 2.99 -6.63 -5.53
CA ILE A 14 2.37 -5.40 -5.05
C ILE A 14 2.71 -4.93 -3.62
N VAL A 15 3.71 -4.09 -3.34
CA VAL A 15 3.83 -3.49 -1.98
C VAL A 15 3.35 -2.05 -1.96
N TYR A 16 2.64 -1.67 -0.89
CA TYR A 16 2.19 -0.30 -0.70
C TYR A 16 2.08 0.04 0.79
N CYS A 17 2.14 1.34 1.08
CA CYS A 17 1.78 1.90 2.38
C CYS A 17 0.96 3.17 2.17
N SER A 18 0.97 4.11 3.12
CA SER A 18 0.26 5.39 2.97
C SER A 18 0.77 6.21 1.77
N ILE A 19 2.10 6.36 1.66
CA ILE A 19 2.75 7.29 0.72
C ILE A 19 3.94 6.70 -0.07
N GLY A 20 4.27 5.42 0.14
CA GLY A 20 5.36 4.72 -0.55
C GLY A 20 6.65 4.50 0.26
N VAL A 21 6.90 5.26 1.34
CA VAL A 21 8.17 5.19 2.10
C VAL A 21 8.35 3.86 2.84
N ARG A 22 7.40 3.47 3.70
CA ARG A 22 7.53 2.22 4.49
C ARG A 22 7.49 0.97 3.61
N SER A 23 6.79 1.03 2.48
CA SER A 23 6.71 -0.09 1.55
C SER A 23 7.98 -0.25 0.72
N GLU A 24 8.76 0.81 0.53
CA GLU A 24 10.11 0.73 -0.05
C GLU A 24 11.02 -0.14 0.82
N ASP A 25 11.06 0.11 2.13
CA ASP A 25 11.85 -0.69 3.08
C ASP A 25 11.47 -2.19 3.03
N ILE A 26 10.18 -2.49 2.86
CA ILE A 26 9.71 -3.87 2.70
C ILE A 26 10.12 -4.43 1.34
N GLY A 27 10.09 -3.62 0.29
CA GLY A 27 10.53 -4.02 -1.04
C GLY A 27 12.00 -4.44 -1.09
N GLU A 28 12.89 -3.67 -0.44
CA GLU A 28 14.31 -4.03 -0.33
C GLU A 28 14.50 -5.32 0.48
N LYS A 29 13.77 -5.50 1.58
CA LYS A 29 13.82 -6.78 2.34
C LYS A 29 13.36 -7.97 1.50
N LEU A 30 12.32 -7.82 0.67
CA LEU A 30 11.88 -8.88 -0.23
C LEU A 30 12.94 -9.19 -1.28
N LYS A 31 13.60 -8.16 -1.82
CA LYS A 31 14.70 -8.33 -2.77
C LYS A 31 15.89 -9.06 -2.13
N GLU A 32 16.27 -8.73 -0.89
CA GLU A 32 17.30 -9.45 -0.12
C GLU A 32 16.93 -10.94 0.10
N LEU A 33 15.64 -11.24 0.24
CA LEU A 33 15.09 -12.60 0.35
C LEU A 33 14.94 -13.33 -1.00
N GLY A 34 15.47 -12.75 -2.09
CA GLY A 34 15.53 -13.36 -3.42
C GLY A 34 14.28 -13.18 -4.28
N TYR A 35 13.29 -12.37 -3.88
CA TYR A 35 12.18 -12.04 -4.77
C TYR A 35 12.69 -11.15 -5.92
N THR A 36 12.18 -11.37 -7.13
CA THR A 36 12.73 -10.73 -8.36
C THR A 36 11.79 -9.74 -9.03
N LYS A 37 10.49 -9.79 -8.73
CA LYS A 37 9.47 -8.92 -9.34
C LYS A 37 8.69 -8.14 -8.29
N ILE A 38 9.38 -7.27 -7.55
CA ILE A 38 8.77 -6.40 -6.55
C ILE A 38 8.47 -5.03 -7.18
N LEU A 39 7.27 -4.52 -6.95
CA LEU A 39 6.85 -3.19 -7.34
C LEU A 39 6.34 -2.44 -6.11
N ASN A 40 6.82 -1.23 -5.89
CA ASN A 40 6.28 -0.32 -4.88
C ASN A 40 5.22 0.57 -5.53
N LEU A 41 4.01 0.58 -4.99
CA LEU A 41 2.94 1.44 -5.49
C LEU A 41 3.29 2.90 -5.23
N TYR A 42 3.63 3.62 -6.29
CA TYR A 42 4.00 5.03 -6.23
C TYR A 42 2.90 5.85 -5.55
N GLY A 43 3.30 6.66 -4.55
CA GLY A 43 2.39 7.49 -3.76
C GLY A 43 1.45 6.72 -2.81
N GLY A 44 1.56 5.39 -2.75
CA GLY A 44 0.80 4.53 -1.85
C GLY A 44 -0.72 4.60 -2.03
N ILE A 45 -1.44 4.19 -0.99
CA ILE A 45 -2.91 4.21 -1.00
C ILE A 45 -3.48 5.64 -1.08
N PHE A 46 -2.73 6.66 -0.66
CA PHE A 46 -3.18 8.04 -0.75
C PHE A 46 -3.26 8.49 -2.20
N ASP A 47 -2.17 8.32 -2.98
CA ASP A 47 -2.18 8.71 -4.40
C ASP A 47 -3.12 7.83 -5.22
N TRP A 48 -3.23 6.53 -4.88
CA TRP A 48 -4.25 5.64 -5.44
C TRP A 48 -5.66 6.22 -5.29
N LYS A 49 -6.04 6.63 -4.08
CA LYS A 49 -7.36 7.22 -3.82
C LYS A 49 -7.51 8.58 -4.49
N ASN A 50 -6.47 9.43 -4.47
CA ASN A 50 -6.44 10.72 -5.15
C ASN A 50 -6.70 10.61 -6.65
N LYS A 51 -6.30 9.50 -7.28
CA LYS A 51 -6.54 9.20 -8.70
C LYS A 51 -7.89 8.54 -8.98
N GLY A 52 -8.79 8.50 -8.00
CA GLY A 52 -10.12 7.88 -8.12
C GLY A 52 -10.12 6.36 -7.95
N GLY A 53 -9.03 5.77 -7.46
CA GLY A 53 -8.95 4.34 -7.18
C GLY A 53 -9.95 3.92 -6.09
N GLN A 54 -10.55 2.75 -6.28
CA GLN A 54 -11.45 2.16 -5.29
C GLN A 54 -10.66 1.63 -4.09
N VAL A 55 -11.22 1.79 -2.89
CA VAL A 55 -10.72 1.18 -1.66
C VAL A 55 -11.88 0.47 -0.96
N PHE A 56 -11.57 -0.56 -0.20
CA PHE A 56 -12.56 -1.45 0.42
C PHE A 56 -12.27 -1.57 1.91
N ASN A 57 -13.33 -1.73 2.71
CA ASN A 57 -13.20 -2.04 4.13
C ASN A 57 -12.96 -3.55 4.34
N SER A 58 -12.87 -3.97 5.60
CA SER A 58 -12.65 -5.39 5.97
C SER A 58 -13.78 -6.35 5.58
N LYS A 59 -14.94 -5.83 5.16
CA LYS A 59 -16.07 -6.61 4.63
C LYS A 59 -16.12 -6.59 3.10
N GLU A 60 -15.06 -6.13 2.45
CA GLU A 60 -14.96 -5.99 0.99
C GLU A 60 -16.02 -5.04 0.40
N ILE A 61 -16.52 -4.10 1.20
CA ILE A 61 -17.48 -3.09 0.76
C ILE A 61 -16.69 -1.85 0.31
N PRO A 62 -16.95 -1.29 -0.89
CA PRO A 62 -16.37 -0.02 -1.31
C PRO A 62 -16.57 1.08 -0.27
N THR A 63 -15.52 1.86 -0.02
CA THR A 63 -15.58 2.97 0.93
C THR A 63 -14.73 4.13 0.44
N ASP A 64 -15.04 5.32 0.93
CA ASP A 64 -14.18 6.50 0.77
C ASP A 64 -13.26 6.72 1.96
N SER A 65 -13.42 5.96 3.05
CA SER A 65 -12.63 6.13 4.27
C SER A 65 -11.22 5.57 4.11
N VAL A 66 -10.20 6.40 4.35
CA VAL A 66 -8.79 6.02 4.34
C VAL A 66 -8.11 6.48 5.62
N HIS A 67 -7.43 5.57 6.30
CA HIS A 67 -6.68 5.88 7.53
C HIS A 67 -5.45 6.74 7.20
N ALA A 68 -5.49 7.98 7.66
CA ALA A 68 -4.51 9.01 7.36
C ALA A 68 -3.28 8.98 8.27
N PHE A 69 -3.24 8.08 9.26
CA PHE A 69 -2.20 7.89 10.29
C PHE A 69 -2.00 9.10 11.23
N SER A 70 -1.83 10.31 10.69
CA SER A 70 -1.73 11.55 11.47
C SER A 70 -2.26 12.74 10.66
N ARG A 71 -2.64 13.82 11.34
CA ARG A 71 -3.08 15.06 10.66
C ARG A 71 -2.02 15.66 9.75
N HIS A 72 -0.73 15.45 10.05
CA HIS A 72 0.38 15.89 9.20
C HIS A 72 0.35 15.16 7.85
N TRP A 73 0.35 13.83 7.88
CA TRP A 73 0.34 12.99 6.67
C TRP A 73 -0.99 13.06 5.91
N GLY A 74 -2.10 13.24 6.62
CA GLY A 74 -3.43 13.40 6.02
C GLY A 74 -3.59 14.62 5.10
N LYS A 75 -2.61 15.54 5.07
CA LYS A 75 -2.58 16.62 4.07
C LYS A 75 -2.35 16.11 2.63
N LEU A 76 -1.71 14.95 2.49
CA LEU A 76 -1.38 14.34 1.19
C LEU A 76 -2.54 13.51 0.62
N LEU A 77 -3.50 13.10 1.46
CA LEU A 77 -4.76 12.52 0.99
C LEU A 77 -5.69 13.67 0.59
N GLN A 78 -5.93 13.83 -0.70
CA GLN A 78 -6.73 14.91 -1.28
C GLN A 78 -8.17 14.44 -1.52
N GLU A 79 -8.34 13.19 -1.95
CA GLU A 79 -9.64 12.57 -2.18
C GLU A 79 -10.00 11.53 -1.11
N GLY A 80 -11.29 11.40 -0.82
CA GLY A 80 -11.81 10.49 0.19
C GLY A 80 -11.93 11.08 1.61
N ILE A 81 -12.42 10.26 2.54
CA ILE A 81 -12.70 10.63 3.93
C ILE A 81 -11.52 10.22 4.81
N LYS A 82 -10.82 11.21 5.37
CA LYS A 82 -9.71 10.99 6.31
C LYS A 82 -10.24 10.44 7.63
N VAL A 83 -9.78 9.26 8.01
CA VAL A 83 -9.97 8.72 9.37
C VAL A 83 -8.62 8.63 10.08
N TYR A 84 -8.61 8.86 11.39
CA TYR A 84 -7.39 8.90 12.21
C TYR A 84 -7.48 7.89 13.33
#